data_AF-A0A2M8FSJ0-F1
#
_entry.id   AF-A0A2M8FSJ0-F1
#
_cell.length_a   1.000
_cell.length_b   1.000
_cell.length_c   1.000
_cell.angle_alpha   90.00
_cell.angle_beta   90.00
_cell.angle_gamma   90.00
#
_symmetry.space_group_name_H-M   'P 1'
#
loop_
_entity.id
_entity.type
_entity.pdbx_description
1 polymer ?
#
loop_
_entity_poly.entity_id
_entity_poly.type
_entity_poly.pdbx_seq_one_letter_code
_entity_poly.pdbx_strand_id
1 'polypeptide(L)'
;MKSLFSLLFIIIFLLPFGKAGMGFAQAPIVFDAEPENLGSTVNSEYSEISPTISPDGKTLFITRYPPDNGDKNNIWVSYLQTNGEWTLAKNIGTPLNVPGSSTSVQSVTPDGNTILLSNLYKYFDGSITGGGCSISSRQRGGWSFPKGQVIEKYENLNQYVNYYLSNSGQYLLMAIEKKKGFGEKDLYVSFKTTENNWSVPKNLGNIINTKAGEFGPFLAADDKTLYFVSSGHPGYGDADVWMSKRLDDTWTNWSNPVNLGEKINSSGFDAYFSIDAAGEYAYFTSTKNSYGSSDIFRIKMPTAAKPDPVVLIYGKVIDQKTNEPIKAKISYEQLPSGKEVGTAVTSPEDMVYKIVLPFGENYGFMAAADNYYSITQNLDLSKLEAYQEMEVNLYLATIQKDEAIRLNNIFFEFGKSVLKEESFPELNRLVKLLTDNPAITIEINGHTDDVGADADNLKLSQDRAAAVVTYLSSKKIAVNRLSSNGFGETKPIANNKTEEGRQLNRHVEFVVKTK
;
A
#
# COMPACT_ATOMS: atom_id res chain seq x y z
N MET A 1 30.46 66.92 -31.38
CA MET A 1 31.29 66.20 -32.37
C MET A 1 30.79 64.76 -32.39
N LYS A 2 30.00 64.36 -33.41
CA LYS A 2 30.35 63.36 -34.47
C LYS A 2 30.88 62.05 -33.85
N SER A 3 30.35 60.85 -34.06
CA SER A 3 29.72 60.24 -35.25
C SER A 3 29.14 58.86 -34.88
N LEU A 4 28.10 58.44 -35.62
CA LEU A 4 27.62 57.07 -35.82
C LEU A 4 28.73 56.01 -35.89
N PHE A 5 28.45 54.79 -35.40
CA PHE A 5 28.71 53.57 -36.17
C PHE A 5 27.70 52.45 -35.85
N SER A 6 27.17 51.90 -36.95
CA SER A 6 26.31 50.72 -37.11
C SER A 6 26.89 49.46 -36.46
N LEU A 7 26.04 48.65 -35.80
CA LEU A 7 26.36 47.25 -35.53
C LEU A 7 25.38 46.33 -36.27
N LEU A 8 26.00 45.49 -37.09
CA LEU A 8 25.45 44.50 -38.01
C LEU A 8 24.82 43.33 -37.23
N PHE A 9 23.56 42.98 -37.52
CA PHE A 9 22.96 41.71 -37.07
C PHE A 9 23.54 40.57 -37.93
N ILE A 10 24.34 39.69 -37.33
CA ILE A 10 24.72 38.42 -37.93
C ILE A 10 23.79 37.34 -37.36
N ILE A 11 22.82 36.91 -38.16
CA ILE A 11 22.00 35.72 -37.89
C ILE A 11 22.82 34.52 -38.33
N ILE A 12 23.36 33.76 -37.38
CA ILE A 12 23.97 32.45 -37.64
C ILE A 12 22.85 31.40 -37.60
N PHE A 13 22.50 30.87 -38.76
CA PHE A 13 21.78 29.60 -38.87
C PHE A 13 22.73 28.46 -38.47
N LEU A 14 22.48 27.81 -37.34
CA LEU A 14 23.10 26.53 -36.97
C LEU A 14 22.05 25.42 -37.10
N LEU A 15 22.22 24.58 -38.12
CA LEU A 15 21.53 23.31 -38.29
C LEU A 15 21.88 22.34 -37.13
N PRO A 16 20.99 21.39 -36.78
CA PRO A 16 21.17 20.55 -35.61
C PRO A 16 22.19 19.45 -35.90
N PHE A 17 23.40 19.59 -35.36
CA PHE A 17 24.29 18.45 -35.18
C PHE A 17 23.83 17.67 -33.94
N GLY A 18 23.43 16.42 -34.15
CA GLY A 18 23.14 15.47 -33.08
C GLY A 18 24.34 15.35 -32.14
N LYS A 19 24.20 15.90 -30.94
CA LYS A 19 25.09 15.59 -29.83
C LYS A 19 24.52 14.37 -29.12
N ALA A 20 25.27 13.27 -29.18
CA ALA A 20 25.22 12.24 -28.16
C ALA A 20 25.23 12.93 -26.79
N GLY A 21 24.24 12.61 -25.96
CA GLY A 21 24.08 13.23 -24.65
C GLY A 21 25.33 13.02 -23.82
N MET A 22 26.09 14.09 -23.59
CA MET A 22 26.89 14.21 -22.38
C MET A 22 25.89 14.17 -21.22
N GLY A 23 25.76 13.00 -20.60
CA GLY A 23 25.07 12.89 -19.33
C GLY A 23 25.78 13.79 -18.34
N PHE A 24 25.14 14.89 -17.94
CA PHE A 24 25.56 15.59 -16.74
C PHE A 24 25.48 14.59 -15.59
N ALA A 25 26.61 14.30 -14.95
CA ALA A 25 26.62 13.49 -13.74
C ALA A 25 25.65 14.14 -12.75
N GLN A 26 24.69 13.36 -12.26
CA GLN A 26 23.77 13.83 -11.24
C GLN A 26 24.59 14.23 -10.01
N ALA A 27 24.27 15.38 -9.42
CA ALA A 27 24.99 15.86 -8.24
C ALA A 27 24.97 14.78 -7.15
N PRO A 28 26.08 14.55 -6.42
CA PRO A 28 26.11 13.54 -5.37
C PRO A 28 25.10 13.89 -4.28
N ILE A 29 24.48 12.86 -3.69
CA ILE A 29 23.62 13.03 -2.53
C ILE A 29 24.51 13.42 -1.34
N VAL A 30 24.16 14.53 -0.69
CA VAL A 30 24.85 15.03 0.50
C VAL A 30 23.96 14.84 1.72
N PHE A 31 24.51 14.22 2.75
CA PHE A 31 23.86 14.02 4.05
C PHE A 31 24.43 15.03 5.05
N ASP A 32 23.54 15.77 5.72
CA ASP A 32 23.91 16.67 6.82
C ASP A 32 24.07 15.92 8.17
N ALA A 33 23.59 14.67 8.23
CA ALA A 33 23.63 13.82 9.42
C ALA A 33 24.72 12.75 9.31
N GLU A 34 25.21 12.29 10.47
CA GLU A 34 26.04 11.09 10.56
C GLU A 34 25.19 9.84 10.83
N PRO A 35 25.63 8.65 10.39
CA PRO A 35 25.03 7.39 10.79
C PRO A 35 25.08 7.17 12.29
N GLU A 36 23.96 6.79 12.87
CA GLU A 36 23.83 6.37 14.25
C GLU A 36 23.76 4.85 14.31
N ASN A 37 24.73 4.21 14.96
CA ASN A 37 24.64 2.80 15.33
C ASN A 37 23.53 2.65 16.38
N LEU A 38 22.58 1.73 16.19
CA LEU A 38 21.43 1.58 17.10
C LEU A 38 21.78 0.98 18.48
N GLY A 39 23.06 0.73 18.77
CA GLY A 39 23.53 0.37 20.10
C GLY A 39 23.11 -1.04 20.52
N SER A 40 23.53 -1.45 21.73
CA SER A 40 23.30 -2.80 22.26
C SER A 40 21.84 -3.10 22.63
N THR A 41 20.93 -2.13 22.52
CA THR A 41 19.49 -2.36 22.65
C THR A 41 18.96 -3.08 21.41
N VAL A 42 19.52 -2.78 20.25
CA VAL A 42 19.07 -3.31 18.96
C VAL A 42 20.10 -4.28 18.38
N ASN A 43 21.36 -3.86 18.35
CA ASN A 43 22.50 -4.65 17.91
C ASN A 43 23.03 -5.55 19.04
N SER A 44 23.91 -6.48 18.70
CA SER A 44 24.58 -7.36 19.65
C SER A 44 26.05 -7.57 19.27
N GLU A 45 26.71 -8.53 19.93
CA GLU A 45 28.04 -8.98 19.51
C GLU A 45 28.01 -9.84 18.22
N TYR A 46 26.82 -10.24 17.78
CA TYR A 46 26.61 -11.06 16.59
C TYR A 46 26.39 -10.20 15.33
N SER A 47 26.25 -10.86 14.18
CA SER A 47 25.88 -10.16 12.94
C SER A 47 24.38 -9.87 12.93
N GLU A 48 24.03 -8.59 12.85
CA GLU A 48 22.70 -8.12 12.49
C GLU A 48 22.68 -7.62 11.04
N ILE A 49 21.67 -8.05 10.30
CA ILE A 49 21.43 -7.63 8.92
C ILE A 49 19.93 -7.40 8.66
N SER A 50 19.62 -6.87 7.48
CA SER A 50 18.26 -6.78 6.94
C SER A 50 17.26 -6.07 7.86
N PRO A 51 17.53 -4.81 8.26
CA PRO A 51 16.58 -4.04 9.04
C PRO A 51 15.33 -3.78 8.19
N THR A 52 14.18 -4.20 8.71
CA THR A 52 12.88 -3.94 8.10
C THR A 52 12.06 -3.08 9.06
N ILE A 53 11.99 -1.78 8.79
CA ILE A 53 11.11 -0.86 9.50
C ILE A 53 9.66 -0.98 8.99
N SER A 54 8.68 -0.96 9.89
CA SER A 54 7.28 -0.88 9.52
C SER A 54 6.96 0.49 8.90
N PRO A 55 5.99 0.58 7.96
CA PRO A 55 5.68 1.85 7.30
C PRO A 55 5.23 2.96 8.26
N ASP A 56 4.71 2.63 9.44
CA ASP A 56 4.38 3.60 10.49
C ASP A 56 5.57 3.99 11.39
N GLY A 57 6.78 3.47 11.11
CA GLY A 57 8.01 3.79 11.82
C GLY A 57 8.14 3.18 13.23
N LYS A 58 7.19 2.33 13.66
CA LYS A 58 7.09 1.92 15.09
C LYS A 58 7.64 0.53 15.40
N THR A 59 7.85 -0.32 14.41
CA THR A 59 8.32 -1.70 14.59
C THR A 59 9.50 -1.97 13.68
N LEU A 60 10.63 -2.40 14.25
CA LEU A 60 11.83 -2.77 13.52
C LEU A 60 12.06 -4.28 13.65
N PHE A 61 12.07 -4.97 12.51
CA PHE A 61 12.47 -6.37 12.41
C PHE A 61 13.93 -6.46 11.95
N ILE A 62 14.67 -7.40 12.52
CA ILE A 62 16.11 -7.56 12.30
C ILE A 62 16.40 -9.05 12.12
N THR A 63 17.31 -9.35 11.21
CA THR A 63 17.85 -10.70 11.06
C THR A 63 19.14 -10.80 11.85
N ARG A 64 19.18 -11.68 12.84
CA ARG A 64 20.38 -11.93 13.67
C ARG A 64 20.87 -13.35 13.47
N TYR A 65 22.19 -13.56 13.52
CA TYR A 65 22.83 -14.88 13.51
C TYR A 65 23.27 -15.28 14.93
N PRO A 66 22.37 -15.82 15.76
CA PRO A 66 22.73 -16.19 17.12
C PRO A 66 23.56 -17.50 17.15
N PRO A 67 24.44 -17.67 18.14
CA PRO A 67 25.36 -18.81 18.20
C PRO A 67 24.65 -20.15 18.50
N ASP A 68 23.47 -20.10 19.10
CA ASP A 68 22.69 -21.28 19.53
C ASP A 68 21.83 -21.90 18.41
N ASN A 69 21.79 -21.30 17.21
CA ASN A 69 21.00 -21.80 16.08
C ASN A 69 21.85 -22.39 14.93
N GLY A 70 23.11 -22.77 15.18
CA GLY A 70 23.94 -23.52 14.22
C GLY A 70 24.09 -22.83 12.86
N ASP A 71 24.64 -21.61 12.88
CA ASP A 71 24.86 -20.70 11.73
C ASP A 71 23.60 -20.21 11.01
N LYS A 72 22.40 -20.53 11.53
CA LYS A 72 21.12 -20.10 10.95
C LYS A 72 20.60 -18.84 11.61
N ASN A 73 20.00 -17.97 10.81
CA ASN A 73 19.48 -16.70 11.28
C ASN A 73 18.07 -16.80 11.87
N ASN A 74 17.70 -15.81 12.66
CA ASN A 74 16.40 -15.67 13.31
C ASN A 74 15.90 -14.23 13.17
N ILE A 75 14.57 -14.09 13.25
CA ILE A 75 13.91 -12.79 13.32
C ILE A 75 13.92 -12.30 14.77
N TRP A 76 14.37 -11.06 14.94
CA TRP A 76 14.27 -10.30 16.16
C TRP A 76 13.43 -9.05 15.91
N VAL A 77 12.70 -8.60 16.93
CA VAL A 77 11.82 -7.44 16.84
C VAL A 77 12.11 -6.46 17.95
N SER A 78 12.10 -5.18 17.61
CA SER A 78 12.14 -4.05 18.54
C SER A 78 11.03 -3.05 18.21
N TYR A 79 10.55 -2.35 19.23
CA TYR A 79 9.49 -1.36 19.14
C TYR A 79 10.02 0.02 19.49
N LEU A 80 9.60 1.04 18.76
CA LEU A 80 9.93 2.42 19.06
C LEU A 80 9.06 2.90 20.23
N GLN A 81 9.70 3.39 21.29
CA GLN A 81 9.03 3.93 22.44
C GLN A 81 8.70 5.42 22.24
N THR A 82 7.79 5.94 23.07
CA THR A 82 7.38 7.35 23.01
C THR A 82 8.49 8.33 23.35
N ASN A 83 9.57 7.88 23.99
CA ASN A 83 10.78 8.66 24.24
C ASN A 83 11.75 8.70 23.04
N GLY A 84 11.43 8.03 21.93
CA GLY A 84 12.26 7.94 20.73
C GLY A 84 13.32 6.83 20.76
N GLU A 85 13.35 6.00 21.81
CA GLU A 85 14.30 4.90 21.94
C GLU A 85 13.68 3.57 21.52
N TRP A 86 14.51 2.73 20.89
CA TRP A 86 14.13 1.35 20.59
C TRP A 86 14.17 0.48 21.86
N THR A 87 13.18 -0.39 22.03
CA THR A 87 13.21 -1.42 23.07
C THR A 87 14.38 -2.41 22.86
N LEU A 88 14.72 -3.20 23.87
CA LEU A 88 15.59 -4.35 23.68
C LEU A 88 15.00 -5.30 22.62
N ALA A 89 15.78 -5.59 21.57
CA ALA A 89 15.38 -6.52 20.52
C ALA A 89 15.13 -7.91 21.12
N LYS A 90 13.99 -8.52 20.78
CA LYS A 90 13.58 -9.84 21.27
C LYS A 90 13.39 -10.82 20.12
N ASN A 91 13.81 -12.06 20.33
CA ASN A 91 13.54 -13.16 19.41
C ASN A 91 12.02 -13.28 19.23
N ILE A 92 11.53 -13.29 17.99
CA ILE A 92 10.08 -13.24 17.72
C ILE A 92 9.37 -14.56 18.08
N GLY A 93 10.12 -15.65 18.28
CA GLY A 93 9.59 -16.96 18.65
C GLY A 93 8.88 -17.71 17.52
N THR A 94 8.28 -18.84 17.88
CA THR A 94 7.47 -19.66 16.98
C THR A 94 6.09 -19.00 16.74
N PRO A 95 5.44 -19.25 15.58
CA PRO A 95 5.82 -20.19 14.52
C PRO A 95 6.83 -19.64 13.49
N LEU A 96 7.35 -18.42 13.67
CA LEU A 96 8.25 -17.80 12.69
C LEU A 96 9.69 -18.32 12.82
N ASN A 97 10.26 -18.25 14.03
CA ASN A 97 11.57 -18.82 14.33
C ASN A 97 11.41 -20.29 14.75
N VAL A 98 11.45 -21.20 13.79
CA VAL A 98 11.51 -22.65 14.07
C VAL A 98 12.97 -23.06 14.32
N PRO A 99 13.29 -23.74 15.44
CA PRO A 99 14.65 -24.17 15.74
C PRO A 99 15.28 -24.96 14.59
N GLY A 100 16.54 -24.65 14.27
CA GLY A 100 17.24 -25.32 13.18
C GLY A 100 16.78 -24.89 11.79
N SER A 101 16.06 -23.78 11.65
CA SER A 101 15.70 -23.18 10.36
C SER A 101 16.05 -21.70 10.31
N SER A 102 16.43 -21.22 9.12
CA SER A 102 16.69 -19.80 8.87
C SER A 102 15.40 -19.07 8.50
N THR A 103 15.20 -17.89 9.08
CA THR A 103 14.07 -17.03 8.74
C THR A 103 14.43 -15.56 8.89
N SER A 104 13.88 -14.76 7.98
CA SER A 104 14.08 -13.31 7.95
C SER A 104 12.82 -12.65 7.42
N VAL A 105 12.50 -11.48 7.98
CA VAL A 105 11.46 -10.60 7.42
C VAL A 105 12.06 -9.87 6.22
N GLN A 106 11.33 -9.90 5.11
CA GLN A 106 11.70 -9.28 3.84
C GLN A 106 10.95 -7.95 3.64
N SER A 107 9.70 -7.88 4.09
CA SER A 107 8.94 -6.64 4.23
C SER A 107 7.72 -6.83 5.15
N VAL A 108 7.07 -5.74 5.53
CA VAL A 108 5.86 -5.72 6.36
C VAL A 108 4.85 -4.72 5.78
N THR A 109 3.57 -5.06 5.81
CA THR A 109 2.50 -4.16 5.31
C THR A 109 2.27 -2.98 6.23
N PRO A 110 1.70 -1.86 5.75
CA PRO A 110 1.42 -0.67 6.55
C PRO A 110 0.64 -0.90 7.85
N ASP A 111 -0.30 -1.83 7.83
CA ASP A 111 -1.09 -2.22 9.00
C ASP A 111 -0.33 -3.08 10.02
N GLY A 112 0.90 -3.50 9.70
CA GLY A 112 1.69 -4.39 10.54
C GLY A 112 1.10 -5.80 10.67
N ASN A 113 0.06 -6.13 9.89
CA ASN A 113 -0.67 -7.39 10.01
C ASN A 113 -0.14 -8.48 9.09
N THR A 114 0.74 -8.15 8.14
CA THR A 114 1.29 -9.11 7.18
C THR A 114 2.80 -8.90 7.05
N ILE A 115 3.57 -9.98 7.20
CA ILE A 115 5.00 -9.99 6.94
C ILE A 115 5.30 -10.94 5.79
N LEU A 116 6.19 -10.49 4.89
CA LEU A 116 6.82 -11.34 3.89
C LEU A 116 8.09 -11.94 4.50
N LEU A 117 8.28 -13.23 4.29
CA LEU A 117 9.41 -14.01 4.82
C LEU A 117 10.23 -14.60 3.68
N SER A 118 11.53 -14.72 3.93
CA SER A 118 12.45 -15.47 3.06
C SER A 118 12.06 -16.95 3.05
N ASN A 119 12.13 -17.64 1.92
CA ASN A 119 11.96 -19.10 1.78
C ASN A 119 10.53 -19.65 1.81
N LEU A 120 10.44 -20.92 1.42
CA LEU A 120 9.29 -21.79 1.61
C LEU A 120 9.53 -22.73 2.79
N TYR A 121 8.54 -22.83 3.67
CA TYR A 121 8.66 -23.58 4.92
C TYR A 121 7.71 -24.77 4.93
N LYS A 122 8.23 -25.94 5.33
CA LYS A 122 7.39 -27.11 5.58
C LYS A 122 6.66 -26.97 6.90
N TYR A 123 5.35 -27.19 6.86
CA TYR A 123 4.51 -27.17 8.06
C TYR A 123 5.01 -28.20 9.09
N PHE A 124 4.90 -27.86 10.39
CA PHE A 124 5.39 -28.61 11.57
C PHE A 124 6.88 -28.57 11.90
N ASP A 125 7.78 -28.80 10.94
CA ASP A 125 9.23 -28.86 11.22
C ASP A 125 10.00 -27.59 10.80
N GLY A 126 9.35 -26.68 10.06
CA GLY A 126 9.94 -25.41 9.63
C GLY A 126 11.09 -25.56 8.64
N SER A 127 11.39 -26.77 8.18
CA SER A 127 12.50 -26.99 7.24
C SER A 127 12.25 -26.25 5.93
N ILE A 128 13.33 -25.71 5.36
CA ILE A 128 13.29 -24.97 4.09
C ILE A 128 13.15 -25.98 2.95
N THR A 129 12.08 -25.85 2.17
CA THR A 129 11.78 -26.76 1.05
C THR A 129 12.29 -26.25 -0.30
N GLY A 130 12.73 -25.00 -0.36
CA GLY A 130 13.32 -24.40 -1.54
C GLY A 130 13.32 -22.87 -1.49
N GLY A 131 13.88 -22.27 -2.55
CA GLY A 131 13.77 -20.84 -2.79
C GLY A 131 12.32 -20.42 -3.08
N GLY A 132 11.99 -19.18 -2.74
CA GLY A 132 10.65 -18.62 -2.78
C GLY A 132 10.41 -17.72 -1.57
N CYS A 133 9.17 -17.24 -1.41
CA CYS A 133 8.80 -16.44 -0.25
C CYS A 133 7.49 -16.96 0.37
N SER A 134 7.30 -16.65 1.64
CA SER A 134 6.10 -17.00 2.40
C SER A 134 5.50 -15.76 3.04
N ILE A 135 4.20 -15.78 3.30
CA ILE A 135 3.51 -14.74 4.06
C ILE A 135 3.09 -15.31 5.41
N SER A 136 3.27 -14.53 6.47
CA SER A 136 2.61 -14.75 7.76
C SER A 136 1.70 -13.57 8.08
N SER A 137 0.54 -13.87 8.66
CA SER A 137 -0.44 -12.87 9.06
C SER A 137 -0.58 -12.85 10.58
N ARG A 138 -0.76 -11.66 11.12
CA ARG A 138 -1.02 -11.44 12.53
C ARG A 138 -2.37 -12.02 12.92
N GLN A 139 -2.41 -12.69 14.06
CA GLN A 139 -3.59 -13.30 14.64
C GLN A 139 -3.68 -12.92 16.13
N ARG A 140 -4.83 -13.17 16.74
CA ARG A 140 -4.95 -13.00 18.19
C ARG A 140 -4.00 -13.98 18.89
N GLY A 141 -2.99 -13.45 19.58
CA GLY A 141 -2.00 -14.24 20.31
C GLY A 141 -0.72 -14.58 19.55
N GLY A 142 -0.49 -14.03 18.35
CA GLY A 142 0.79 -14.18 17.65
C GLY A 142 0.69 -14.16 16.13
N TRP A 143 1.72 -14.69 15.47
CA TRP A 143 1.79 -14.81 14.01
C TRP A 143 1.27 -16.16 13.53
N SER A 144 0.69 -16.21 12.32
CA SER A 144 0.35 -17.48 11.67
C SER A 144 1.61 -18.22 11.24
N PHE A 145 1.50 -19.54 11.03
CA PHE A 145 2.57 -20.26 10.33
C PHE A 145 2.76 -19.68 8.91
N PRO A 146 4.02 -19.57 8.41
CA PRO A 146 4.29 -19.05 7.07
C PRO A 146 3.58 -19.85 5.95
N LYS A 147 2.87 -19.16 5.06
CA LYS A 147 2.21 -19.73 3.89
C LYS A 147 2.96 -19.35 2.61
N GLY A 148 3.45 -20.35 1.89
CA GLY A 148 4.20 -20.17 0.65
C GLY A 148 3.41 -19.45 -0.45
N GLN A 149 4.09 -18.55 -1.15
CA GLN A 149 3.55 -17.81 -2.29
C GLN A 149 3.87 -18.52 -3.60
N VAL A 150 2.95 -18.47 -4.57
CA VAL A 150 3.13 -19.11 -5.88
C VAL A 150 3.53 -18.05 -6.91
N ILE A 151 4.75 -18.16 -7.44
CA ILE A 151 5.25 -17.28 -8.50
C ILE A 151 5.27 -18.08 -9.81
N GLU A 152 4.53 -17.61 -10.82
CA GLU A 152 4.43 -18.30 -12.10
C GLU A 152 5.80 -18.40 -12.78
N LYS A 153 6.20 -19.61 -13.22
CA LYS A 153 7.49 -19.89 -13.87
C LYS A 153 8.69 -19.37 -13.06
N TYR A 154 8.63 -19.52 -11.74
CA TYR A 154 9.75 -19.20 -10.87
C TYR A 154 10.97 -20.05 -11.20
N GLU A 155 12.10 -19.38 -11.40
CA GLU A 155 13.42 -19.98 -11.63
C GLU A 155 14.43 -19.13 -10.88
N ASN A 156 15.31 -19.78 -10.13
CA ASN A 156 16.43 -19.12 -9.47
C ASN A 156 17.61 -20.09 -9.40
N LEU A 157 18.78 -19.67 -9.86
CA LEU A 157 20.02 -20.45 -9.84
C LEU A 157 20.93 -20.09 -8.67
N ASN A 158 20.65 -18.99 -7.95
CA ASN A 158 21.47 -18.53 -6.84
C ASN A 158 20.95 -19.09 -5.51
N GLN A 159 21.85 -19.40 -4.58
CA GLN A 159 21.44 -19.83 -3.22
C GLN A 159 20.93 -18.66 -2.36
N TYR A 160 21.33 -17.41 -2.68
CA TYR A 160 20.92 -16.22 -1.95
C TYR A 160 19.82 -15.49 -2.72
N VAL A 161 18.77 -15.10 -2.00
CA VAL A 161 17.61 -14.40 -2.56
C VAL A 161 17.16 -13.29 -1.64
N ASN A 162 16.58 -12.24 -2.23
CA ASN A 162 15.84 -11.22 -1.50
C ASN A 162 14.49 -11.01 -2.16
N TYR A 163 13.50 -10.68 -1.36
CA TYR A 163 12.16 -10.33 -1.82
C TYR A 163 11.72 -9.02 -1.18
N TYR A 164 10.71 -8.39 -1.77
CA TYR A 164 10.05 -7.25 -1.16
C TYR A 164 8.61 -7.18 -1.65
N LEU A 165 7.65 -7.21 -0.71
CA LEU A 165 6.25 -6.93 -0.99
C LEU A 165 6.01 -5.44 -0.80
N SER A 166 5.57 -4.76 -1.86
CA SER A 166 5.21 -3.33 -1.85
C SER A 166 4.16 -2.99 -0.80
N ASN A 167 4.13 -1.73 -0.34
CA ASN A 167 3.14 -1.23 0.63
C ASN A 167 1.69 -1.43 0.18
N SER A 168 1.43 -1.32 -1.13
CA SER A 168 0.12 -1.59 -1.75
C SER A 168 -0.24 -3.08 -1.80
N GLY A 169 0.74 -3.97 -1.60
CA GLY A 169 0.61 -5.41 -1.74
C GLY A 169 0.43 -5.90 -3.17
N GLN A 170 0.60 -5.05 -4.19
CA GLN A 170 0.38 -5.38 -5.59
C GLN A 170 1.63 -5.86 -6.34
N TYR A 171 2.82 -5.52 -5.82
CA TYR A 171 4.11 -5.82 -6.45
C TYR A 171 4.98 -6.65 -5.51
N LEU A 172 5.51 -7.74 -6.04
CA LEU A 172 6.53 -8.57 -5.39
C LEU A 172 7.84 -8.38 -6.16
N LEU A 173 8.76 -7.64 -5.58
CA LEU A 173 10.11 -7.50 -6.12
C LEU A 173 10.97 -8.66 -5.61
N MET A 174 11.96 -9.05 -6.41
CA MET A 174 12.86 -10.14 -6.08
C MET A 174 14.24 -9.95 -6.72
N ALA A 175 15.26 -10.38 -6.00
CA ALA A 175 16.63 -10.51 -6.50
C ALA A 175 16.94 -11.99 -6.71
N ILE A 176 17.05 -12.41 -7.97
CA ILE A 176 17.23 -13.82 -8.37
C ILE A 176 18.17 -13.92 -9.57
N GLU A 177 18.79 -15.09 -9.72
CA GLU A 177 19.65 -15.40 -10.88
C GLU A 177 18.89 -16.31 -11.86
N LYS A 178 18.87 -15.93 -13.13
CA LYS A 178 18.23 -16.71 -14.20
C LYS A 178 19.20 -16.94 -15.34
N LYS A 179 19.01 -18.04 -16.09
CA LYS A 179 19.84 -18.35 -17.28
C LYS A 179 19.89 -17.22 -18.33
N LYS A 180 18.84 -16.40 -18.38
CA LYS A 180 18.70 -15.26 -19.28
C LYS A 180 18.55 -13.94 -18.50
N GLY A 181 19.48 -13.70 -17.58
CA GLY A 181 19.65 -12.44 -16.86
C GLY A 181 20.71 -11.52 -17.49
N PHE A 182 20.97 -10.37 -16.85
CA PHE A 182 22.07 -9.47 -17.24
C PHE A 182 23.38 -9.83 -16.52
N GLY A 183 23.30 -10.19 -15.24
CA GLY A 183 24.44 -10.52 -14.40
C GLY A 183 24.22 -11.76 -13.55
N GLU A 184 24.80 -11.75 -12.34
CA GLU A 184 24.61 -12.79 -11.34
C GLU A 184 23.15 -12.77 -10.85
N LYS A 185 22.84 -11.94 -9.85
CA LYS A 185 21.46 -11.65 -9.46
C LYS A 185 21.00 -10.39 -10.15
N ASP A 186 19.83 -10.44 -10.77
CA ASP A 186 19.14 -9.25 -11.23
C ASP A 186 17.89 -9.01 -10.37
N LEU A 187 17.39 -7.77 -10.38
CA LEU A 187 16.09 -7.42 -9.85
C LEU A 187 14.97 -7.70 -10.87
N TYR A 188 13.90 -8.30 -10.37
CA TYR A 188 12.65 -8.57 -11.08
C TYR A 188 11.44 -8.08 -10.28
N VAL A 189 10.31 -7.89 -10.95
CA VAL A 189 8.99 -7.65 -10.35
C VAL A 189 7.98 -8.68 -10.85
N SER A 190 7.14 -9.17 -9.95
CA SER A 190 5.91 -9.90 -10.27
C SER A 190 4.69 -9.14 -9.78
N PHE A 191 3.59 -9.26 -10.52
CA PHE A 191 2.32 -8.60 -10.22
C PHE A 191 1.36 -9.58 -9.56
N LYS A 192 0.62 -9.11 -8.56
CA LYS A 192 -0.42 -9.92 -7.91
C LYS A 192 -1.50 -10.27 -8.92
N THR A 193 -1.83 -11.56 -9.04
CA THR A 193 -2.93 -12.03 -9.90
C THR A 193 -4.13 -12.50 -9.09
N THR A 194 -3.85 -13.12 -7.95
CA THR A 194 -4.83 -13.49 -6.92
C THR A 194 -4.15 -13.42 -5.55
N GLU A 195 -4.88 -13.69 -4.46
CA GLU A 195 -4.35 -13.55 -3.09
C GLU A 195 -3.04 -14.29 -2.84
N ASN A 196 -2.79 -15.44 -3.48
CA ASN A 196 -1.59 -16.27 -3.27
C ASN A 196 -0.77 -16.52 -4.55
N ASN A 197 -1.10 -15.85 -5.66
CA ASN A 197 -0.42 -16.07 -6.94
C ASN A 197 0.12 -14.76 -7.52
N TRP A 198 1.29 -14.90 -8.12
CA TRP A 198 2.08 -13.82 -8.70
C TRP A 198 2.42 -14.16 -10.15
N SER A 199 2.43 -13.14 -11.01
CA SER A 199 2.77 -13.27 -12.43
C SER A 199 4.21 -13.75 -12.63
N VAL A 200 4.54 -14.11 -13.88
CA VAL A 200 5.93 -14.36 -14.30
C VAL A 200 6.82 -13.16 -13.93
N PRO A 201 8.01 -13.37 -13.34
CA PRO A 201 8.93 -12.30 -13.00
C PRO A 201 9.40 -11.52 -14.23
N LYS A 202 9.17 -10.21 -14.24
CA LYS A 202 9.61 -9.25 -15.25
C LYS A 202 10.91 -8.57 -14.80
N ASN A 203 11.95 -8.65 -15.62
CA ASN A 203 13.25 -8.03 -15.33
C ASN A 203 13.13 -6.48 -15.35
N LEU A 204 13.80 -5.79 -14.43
CA LEU A 204 13.74 -4.32 -14.31
C LEU A 204 14.53 -3.56 -15.39
N GLY A 205 15.28 -4.28 -16.25
CA GLY A 205 16.07 -3.70 -17.33
C GLY A 205 17.50 -3.38 -16.94
N ASN A 206 18.31 -3.04 -17.94
CA ASN A 206 19.77 -2.84 -17.82
C ASN A 206 20.20 -1.48 -17.25
N ILE A 207 19.24 -0.61 -16.91
CA ILE A 207 19.52 0.61 -16.14
C ILE A 207 19.73 0.26 -14.66
N ILE A 208 18.91 -0.67 -14.15
CA ILE A 208 19.02 -1.17 -12.79
C ILE A 208 20.04 -2.30 -12.72
N ASN A 209 19.89 -3.30 -13.60
CA ASN A 209 20.65 -4.54 -13.55
C ASN A 209 21.94 -4.44 -14.37
N THR A 210 23.04 -4.88 -13.76
CA THR A 210 24.39 -4.83 -14.32
C THR A 210 24.87 -6.24 -14.70
N LYS A 211 26.18 -6.39 -14.95
CA LYS A 211 26.80 -7.72 -15.12
C LYS A 211 27.16 -8.39 -13.79
N ALA A 212 27.14 -7.64 -12.69
CA ALA A 212 27.43 -8.16 -11.34
C ALA A 212 26.11 -8.53 -10.64
N GLY A 213 26.02 -8.33 -9.32
CA GLY A 213 24.82 -8.63 -8.55
C GLY A 213 24.08 -7.39 -8.08
N GLU A 214 22.77 -7.36 -8.33
CA GLU A 214 21.82 -6.45 -7.70
C GLU A 214 20.91 -7.23 -6.74
N PHE A 215 20.72 -6.68 -5.53
CA PHE A 215 19.98 -7.36 -4.47
C PHE A 215 19.37 -6.39 -3.45
N GLY A 216 18.68 -6.94 -2.44
CA GLY A 216 18.01 -6.16 -1.40
C GLY A 216 17.08 -5.06 -1.92
N PRO A 217 16.11 -5.37 -2.81
CA PRO A 217 15.19 -4.36 -3.31
C PRO A 217 14.30 -3.83 -2.19
N PHE A 218 14.09 -2.51 -2.15
CA PHE A 218 13.13 -1.84 -1.29
C PHE A 218 12.38 -0.80 -2.12
N LEU A 219 11.08 -0.99 -2.33
CA LEU A 219 10.23 -0.03 -3.02
C LEU A 219 9.53 0.86 -1.99
N ALA A 220 9.80 2.16 -2.02
CA ALA A 220 9.21 3.10 -1.08
C ALA A 220 7.69 3.20 -1.23
N ALA A 221 7.05 3.82 -0.25
CA ALA A 221 5.60 3.92 -0.17
C ALA A 221 4.94 4.73 -1.30
N ASP A 222 5.72 5.48 -2.08
CA ASP A 222 5.28 6.16 -3.29
C ASP A 222 5.09 5.21 -4.50
N ASP A 223 5.43 3.92 -4.34
CA ASP A 223 5.43 2.87 -5.37
C ASP A 223 6.25 3.23 -6.63
N LYS A 224 7.21 4.16 -6.49
CA LYS A 224 8.03 4.72 -7.58
C LYS A 224 9.52 4.74 -7.26
N THR A 225 9.89 5.05 -6.02
CA THR A 225 11.29 5.17 -5.62
C THR A 225 11.81 3.82 -5.15
N LEU A 226 12.77 3.26 -5.90
CA LEU A 226 13.44 2.02 -5.59
C LEU A 226 14.79 2.32 -4.94
N TYR A 227 15.02 1.73 -3.78
CA TYR A 227 16.33 1.59 -3.17
C TYR A 227 16.79 0.14 -3.37
N PHE A 228 18.04 -0.05 -3.75
CA PHE A 228 18.58 -1.37 -4.00
C PHE A 228 20.08 -1.39 -3.75
N VAL A 229 20.64 -2.58 -3.59
CA VAL A 229 22.07 -2.78 -3.41
C VAL A 229 22.68 -3.28 -4.72
N SER A 230 23.87 -2.79 -5.08
CA SER A 230 24.61 -3.27 -6.25
C SER A 230 26.09 -3.40 -5.97
N SER A 231 26.69 -4.47 -6.50
CA SER A 231 28.13 -4.67 -6.60
C SER A 231 28.71 -4.38 -7.99
N GLY A 232 27.88 -3.90 -8.93
CA GLY A 232 28.29 -3.68 -10.33
C GLY A 232 28.30 -2.23 -10.78
N HIS A 233 27.53 -1.35 -10.13
CA HIS A 233 27.60 0.08 -10.37
C HIS A 233 28.87 0.69 -9.76
N PRO A 234 29.44 1.77 -10.33
CA PRO A 234 30.69 2.37 -9.84
C PRO A 234 30.48 3.06 -8.47
N GLY A 235 30.79 2.31 -7.41
CA GLY A 235 30.56 2.68 -6.01
C GLY A 235 31.82 2.84 -5.16
N TYR A 236 31.65 2.78 -3.85
CA TYR A 236 32.68 2.95 -2.82
C TYR A 236 33.30 1.62 -2.38
N GLY A 237 32.52 0.54 -2.31
CA GLY A 237 32.95 -0.73 -1.73
C GLY A 237 32.48 -1.98 -2.47
N ASP A 238 32.38 -3.08 -1.72
CA ASP A 238 31.98 -4.40 -2.20
C ASP A 238 30.50 -4.45 -2.59
N ALA A 239 29.67 -3.66 -1.90
CA ALA A 239 28.26 -3.49 -2.17
C ALA A 239 27.80 -2.14 -1.63
N ASP A 240 27.08 -1.39 -2.46
CA ASP A 240 26.60 -0.06 -2.15
C ASP A 240 25.07 0.02 -2.29
N VAL A 241 24.45 0.91 -1.52
CA VAL A 241 23.04 1.29 -1.65
C VAL A 241 22.87 2.40 -2.69
N TRP A 242 21.96 2.15 -3.63
CA TRP A 242 21.57 3.02 -4.74
C TRP A 242 20.08 3.34 -4.70
N MET A 243 19.72 4.48 -5.28
CA MET A 243 18.34 4.93 -5.46
C MET A 243 18.03 5.16 -6.94
N SER A 244 16.85 4.76 -7.41
CA SER A 244 16.34 5.10 -8.73
C SER A 244 14.82 5.33 -8.69
N LYS A 245 14.30 6.18 -9.59
CA LYS A 245 12.87 6.43 -9.73
C LYS A 245 12.31 5.76 -10.97
N ARG A 246 11.20 5.05 -10.81
CA ARG A 246 10.40 4.51 -11.90
C ARG A 246 9.76 5.66 -12.68
N LEU A 247 9.94 5.69 -13.99
CA LEU A 247 9.51 6.81 -14.84
C LEU A 247 8.17 6.56 -15.53
N ASP A 248 7.71 5.30 -15.58
CA ASP A 248 6.40 4.90 -16.12
C ASP A 248 5.95 3.53 -15.60
N ASP A 249 4.79 3.05 -16.08
CA ASP A 249 4.21 1.76 -15.70
C ASP A 249 4.82 0.54 -16.40
N THR A 250 5.88 0.71 -17.19
CA THR A 250 6.54 -0.41 -17.87
C THR A 250 7.42 -1.24 -16.95
N TRP A 251 7.86 -0.71 -15.80
CA TRP A 251 8.86 -1.34 -14.90
C TRP A 251 10.23 -1.59 -15.52
N THR A 252 10.47 -1.07 -16.73
CA THR A 252 11.76 -1.15 -17.44
C THR A 252 12.36 0.22 -17.73
N ASN A 253 11.62 1.30 -17.46
CA ASN A 253 12.05 2.67 -17.61
C ASN A 253 12.28 3.30 -16.24
N TRP A 254 13.56 3.42 -15.87
CA TRP A 254 14.03 3.90 -14.58
C TRP A 254 14.98 5.08 -14.81
N SER A 255 15.03 6.01 -13.86
CA SER A 255 16.10 7.00 -13.85
C SER A 255 17.46 6.31 -13.67
N ASN A 256 18.53 6.97 -14.10
CA ASN A 256 19.87 6.48 -13.77
C ASN A 256 20.00 6.33 -12.24
N PRO A 257 20.55 5.21 -11.74
CA PRO A 257 20.77 5.02 -10.32
C PRO A 257 21.71 6.09 -9.75
N VAL A 258 21.36 6.58 -8.57
CA VAL A 258 22.15 7.53 -7.79
C VAL A 258 22.67 6.83 -6.55
N ASN A 259 23.98 6.85 -6.35
CA ASN A 259 24.61 6.31 -5.15
C ASN A 259 24.24 7.17 -3.93
N LEU A 260 23.89 6.53 -2.80
CA LEU A 260 23.52 7.26 -1.58
C LEU A 260 24.71 7.90 -0.81
N GLY A 261 25.92 7.87 -1.36
CA GLY A 261 27.05 8.62 -0.85
C GLY A 261 27.74 7.99 0.37
N GLU A 262 28.87 8.58 0.75
CA GLU A 262 29.83 8.02 1.71
C GLU A 262 29.34 7.89 3.17
N LYS A 263 28.19 8.49 3.50
CA LYS A 263 27.57 8.33 4.82
C LYS A 263 26.84 7.00 4.95
N ILE A 264 26.25 6.50 3.87
CA ILE A 264 25.60 5.18 3.86
C ILE A 264 26.57 4.12 3.33
N ASN A 265 27.34 4.45 2.29
CA ASN A 265 28.22 3.52 1.61
C ASN A 265 29.68 3.69 2.07
N SER A 266 30.29 2.61 2.50
CA SER A 266 31.68 2.54 2.94
C SER A 266 32.54 1.83 1.89
N SER A 267 33.81 1.57 2.21
CA SER A 267 34.67 0.73 1.36
C SER A 267 34.37 -0.76 1.49
N GLY A 268 33.43 -1.15 2.35
CA GLY A 268 33.08 -2.53 2.66
C GLY A 268 31.72 -2.93 2.08
N PHE A 269 30.97 -3.70 2.88
CA PHE A 269 29.63 -4.18 2.53
C PHE A 269 28.57 -3.34 3.24
N ASP A 270 27.82 -2.55 2.47
CA ASP A 270 26.72 -1.73 2.94
C ASP A 270 25.45 -2.09 2.17
N ALA A 271 24.44 -2.54 2.90
CA ALA A 271 23.32 -3.23 2.28
C ALA A 271 22.04 -3.09 3.09
N TYR A 272 20.98 -3.67 2.52
CA TYR A 272 19.67 -3.85 3.13
C TYR A 272 19.10 -2.57 3.71
N PHE A 273 18.61 -1.74 2.80
CA PHE A 273 18.01 -0.44 3.11
C PHE A 273 16.52 -0.58 3.41
N SER A 274 16.04 0.13 4.42
CA SER A 274 14.61 0.37 4.61
C SER A 274 14.34 1.77 5.15
N ILE A 275 13.16 2.29 4.85
CA ILE A 275 12.70 3.61 5.28
C ILE A 275 11.20 3.53 5.59
N ASP A 276 10.73 4.26 6.59
CA ASP A 276 9.31 4.33 6.92
C ASP A 276 8.56 5.27 5.94
N ALA A 277 7.23 5.32 6.04
CA ALA A 277 6.41 6.13 5.12
C ALA A 277 6.67 7.64 5.27
N ALA A 278 7.09 8.12 6.45
CA ALA A 278 7.44 9.54 6.63
C ALA A 278 8.75 9.90 5.93
N GLY A 279 9.59 8.91 5.62
CA GLY A 279 10.84 9.13 4.91
C GLY A 279 11.86 9.91 5.74
N GLU A 280 11.75 9.92 7.07
CA GLU A 280 12.62 10.75 7.92
C GLU A 280 13.96 10.07 8.20
N TYR A 281 13.92 8.78 8.55
CA TYR A 281 15.11 7.99 8.89
C TYR A 281 15.17 6.73 8.05
N ALA A 282 16.31 6.53 7.39
CA ALA A 282 16.63 5.25 6.78
C ALA A 282 17.36 4.36 7.78
N TYR A 283 17.16 3.05 7.64
CA TYR A 283 17.83 1.99 8.36
C TYR A 283 18.62 1.15 7.36
N PHE A 284 19.83 0.76 7.73
CA PHE A 284 20.69 -0.01 6.86
C PHE A 284 21.69 -0.86 7.65
N THR A 285 22.27 -1.85 6.97
CA THR A 285 23.34 -2.68 7.51
C THR A 285 24.69 -2.15 7.04
N SER A 286 25.64 -2.04 7.97
CA SER A 286 27.04 -1.72 7.66
C SER A 286 28.00 -2.55 8.53
N THR A 287 29.22 -2.73 8.02
CA THR A 287 30.35 -3.30 8.77
C THR A 287 31.25 -2.23 9.40
N LYS A 288 31.04 -0.95 9.05
CA LYS A 288 31.86 0.16 9.54
C LYS A 288 31.37 0.61 10.92
N ASN A 289 32.27 0.63 11.90
CA ASN A 289 31.98 1.01 13.29
C ASN A 289 30.92 0.11 13.97
N SER A 290 30.95 -1.19 13.64
CA SER A 290 30.04 -2.20 14.21
C SER A 290 30.61 -2.82 15.49
N TYR A 291 29.74 -3.23 16.41
CA TYR A 291 30.09 -4.02 17.59
C TYR A 291 30.41 -5.47 17.20
N GLY A 292 29.60 -6.06 16.32
CA GLY A 292 29.80 -7.37 15.72
C GLY A 292 30.39 -7.29 14.29
N SER A 293 30.20 -8.36 13.50
CA SER A 293 30.62 -8.37 12.09
C SER A 293 29.85 -7.39 11.21
N SER A 294 28.58 -7.11 11.56
CA SER A 294 27.71 -6.14 10.90
C SER A 294 26.61 -5.72 11.87
N ASP A 295 26.23 -4.45 11.82
CA ASP A 295 25.25 -3.86 12.72
C ASP A 295 24.18 -3.10 11.94
N ILE A 296 23.06 -2.80 12.62
CA ILE A 296 22.03 -1.90 12.12
C ILE A 296 22.35 -0.45 12.51
N PHE A 297 22.32 0.42 11.50
CA PHE A 297 22.46 1.85 11.62
C PHE A 297 21.17 2.55 11.21
N ARG A 298 20.97 3.77 11.69
CA ARG A 298 20.00 4.71 11.12
C ARG A 298 20.65 6.02 10.74
N ILE A 299 20.06 6.72 9.78
CA ILE A 299 20.50 8.06 9.37
C ILE A 299 19.31 8.91 8.94
N LYS A 300 19.36 10.21 9.25
CA LYS A 300 18.35 11.17 8.79
C LYS A 300 18.52 11.42 7.29
N MET A 301 17.43 11.29 6.54
CA MET A 301 17.46 11.37 5.08
C MET A 301 17.39 12.82 4.57
N PRO A 302 18.29 13.24 3.65
CA PRO A 302 18.20 14.53 2.98
C PRO A 302 17.10 14.50 1.92
N THR A 303 16.50 15.66 1.62
CA THR A 303 15.40 15.78 0.65
C THR A 303 15.70 15.13 -0.70
N ALA A 304 16.93 15.25 -1.20
CA ALA A 304 17.34 14.69 -2.49
C ALA A 304 17.33 13.14 -2.53
N ALA A 305 17.34 12.48 -1.38
CA ALA A 305 17.35 11.03 -1.25
C ALA A 305 16.02 10.47 -0.73
N LYS A 306 15.01 11.31 -0.49
CA LYS A 306 13.70 10.88 -0.01
C LYS A 306 12.79 10.43 -1.17
N PRO A 307 11.87 9.49 -0.91
CA PRO A 307 10.80 9.19 -1.85
C PRO A 307 9.84 10.38 -1.96
N ASP A 308 8.93 10.32 -2.94
CA ASP A 308 7.83 11.27 -2.98
C ASP A 308 6.97 11.10 -1.70
N PRO A 309 6.46 12.19 -1.10
CA PRO A 309 5.64 12.09 0.10
C PRO A 309 4.39 11.22 -0.09
N VAL A 310 3.86 10.70 1.01
CA VAL A 310 2.64 9.86 1.05
C VAL A 310 1.76 10.22 2.26
N VAL A 311 0.53 9.70 2.30
CA VAL A 311 -0.34 9.76 3.48
C VAL A 311 -0.39 8.40 4.17
N LEU A 312 -0.16 8.38 5.49
CA LEU A 312 -0.54 7.25 6.33
C LEU A 312 -1.98 7.45 6.83
N ILE A 313 -2.90 6.64 6.33
CA ILE A 313 -4.30 6.62 6.77
C ILE A 313 -4.45 5.53 7.81
N TYR A 314 -5.11 5.85 8.92
CA TYR A 314 -5.46 4.87 9.95
C TYR A 314 -6.87 5.10 10.46
N GLY A 315 -7.46 4.09 11.09
CA GLY A 315 -8.75 4.23 11.74
C GLY A 315 -9.38 2.88 12.05
N LYS A 316 -10.66 2.90 12.41
CA LYS A 316 -11.43 1.69 12.71
C LYS A 316 -12.57 1.55 11.71
N VAL A 317 -12.98 0.30 11.50
CA VAL A 317 -14.26 0.00 10.87
C VAL A 317 -15.29 -0.14 11.99
N ILE A 318 -16.39 0.60 11.93
CA ILE A 318 -17.32 0.81 13.04
C ILE A 318 -18.74 0.41 12.62
N ASP A 319 -19.45 -0.33 13.46
CA ASP A 319 -20.88 -0.55 13.30
C ASP A 319 -21.60 0.79 13.53
N GLN A 320 -22.31 1.27 12.51
CA GLN A 320 -22.95 2.58 12.54
C GLN A 320 -23.97 2.76 13.68
N LYS A 321 -24.56 1.66 14.17
CA LYS A 321 -25.62 1.66 15.17
C LYS A 321 -25.07 1.48 16.59
N THR A 322 -24.15 0.53 16.76
CA THR A 322 -23.61 0.19 18.08
C THR A 322 -22.37 1.00 18.45
N ASN A 323 -21.71 1.63 17.47
CA ASN A 323 -20.39 2.26 17.58
C ASN A 323 -19.26 1.31 17.98
N GLU A 324 -19.49 -0.01 17.89
CA GLU A 324 -18.46 -1.01 18.18
C GLU A 324 -17.55 -1.24 16.97
N PRO A 325 -16.24 -1.49 17.17
CA PRO A 325 -15.33 -1.80 16.09
C PRO A 325 -15.58 -3.19 15.49
N ILE A 326 -15.44 -3.29 14.18
CA ILE A 326 -15.71 -4.50 13.39
C ILE A 326 -14.40 -5.02 12.80
N LYS A 327 -14.22 -6.35 12.86
CA LYS A 327 -13.21 -7.02 12.05
C LYS A 327 -13.60 -6.96 10.57
N ALA A 328 -12.81 -6.27 9.75
CA ALA A 328 -13.16 -6.02 8.36
C ALA A 328 -11.94 -6.10 7.42
N LYS A 329 -12.24 -6.34 6.15
CA LYS A 329 -11.30 -6.12 5.03
C LYS A 329 -11.60 -4.77 4.40
N ILE A 330 -10.57 -3.99 4.13
CA ILE A 330 -10.65 -2.70 3.45
C ILE A 330 -10.01 -2.88 2.08
N SER A 331 -10.71 -2.49 1.02
CA SER A 331 -10.14 -2.33 -0.33
C SER A 331 -10.21 -0.87 -0.72
N TYR A 332 -9.20 -0.39 -1.44
CA TYR A 332 -9.15 0.99 -1.90
C TYR A 332 -8.69 1.07 -3.36
N GLU A 333 -9.27 2.01 -4.08
CA GLU A 333 -9.13 2.18 -5.52
C GLU A 333 -8.81 3.63 -5.87
N GLN A 334 -8.16 3.82 -7.02
CA GLN A 334 -7.92 5.14 -7.58
C GLN A 334 -9.16 5.62 -8.35
N LEU A 335 -9.55 6.87 -8.14
CA LEU A 335 -10.69 7.51 -8.81
C LEU A 335 -10.19 8.52 -9.85
N PRO A 336 -10.80 8.60 -11.05
CA PRO A 336 -12.01 7.88 -11.47
C PRO A 336 -11.72 6.52 -12.16
N SER A 337 -10.47 6.05 -12.20
CA SER A 337 -10.08 4.87 -13.00
C SER A 337 -10.70 3.55 -12.49
N GLY A 338 -11.07 3.47 -11.21
CA GLY A 338 -11.56 2.25 -10.56
C GLY A 338 -10.48 1.18 -10.42
N LYS A 339 -9.21 1.54 -10.60
CA LYS A 339 -8.08 0.63 -10.45
C LYS A 339 -7.91 0.32 -8.95
N GLU A 340 -8.05 -0.94 -8.56
CA GLU A 340 -7.71 -1.37 -7.20
C GLU A 340 -6.22 -1.06 -6.93
N VAL A 341 -5.98 -0.30 -5.87
CA VAL A 341 -4.63 0.10 -5.45
C VAL A 341 -4.11 -0.87 -4.41
N GLY A 342 -4.97 -1.36 -3.50
CA GLY A 342 -4.57 -2.32 -2.50
C GLY A 342 -5.67 -2.72 -1.54
N THR A 343 -5.28 -3.51 -0.54
CA THR A 343 -6.16 -3.98 0.52
C THR A 343 -5.47 -3.92 1.88
N ALA A 344 -6.25 -3.70 2.94
CA ALA A 344 -5.81 -3.79 4.32
C ALA A 344 -6.83 -4.60 5.15
N VAL A 345 -6.43 -5.00 6.35
CA VAL A 345 -7.34 -5.62 7.32
C VAL A 345 -7.24 -4.90 8.65
N THR A 346 -8.32 -4.90 9.42
CA THR A 346 -8.30 -4.42 10.80
C THR A 346 -7.42 -5.34 11.65
N SER A 347 -6.54 -4.76 12.46
CA SER A 347 -5.67 -5.48 13.38
C SER A 347 -6.48 -6.36 14.33
N PRO A 348 -6.05 -7.61 14.58
CA PRO A 348 -6.75 -8.53 15.48
C PRO A 348 -6.63 -8.14 16.97
N GLU A 349 -5.80 -7.16 17.33
CA GLU A 349 -5.59 -6.74 18.72
C GLU A 349 -6.38 -5.49 19.10
N ASP A 350 -6.30 -4.43 18.29
CA ASP A 350 -6.87 -3.11 18.58
C ASP A 350 -7.92 -2.66 17.55
N MET A 351 -8.20 -3.49 16.54
CA MET A 351 -9.15 -3.25 15.44
C MET A 351 -8.81 -2.05 14.54
N VAL A 352 -7.58 -1.53 14.63
CA VAL A 352 -7.13 -0.43 13.78
C VAL A 352 -6.65 -0.99 12.43
N TYR A 353 -7.06 -0.37 11.33
CA TYR A 353 -6.47 -0.59 10.02
C TYR A 353 -5.47 0.53 9.71
N LYS A 354 -4.47 0.26 8.86
CA LYS A 354 -3.59 1.30 8.31
C LYS A 354 -3.34 1.05 6.82
N ILE A 355 -3.24 2.13 6.06
CA ILE A 355 -2.97 2.15 4.62
C ILE A 355 -2.00 3.30 4.35
N VAL A 356 -1.09 3.13 3.40
CA VAL A 356 -0.28 4.24 2.90
C VAL A 356 -0.64 4.53 1.45
N LEU A 357 -0.93 5.79 1.13
CA LEU A 357 -1.34 6.21 -0.21
C LEU A 357 -0.44 7.32 -0.77
N PRO A 358 0.02 7.20 -2.02
CA PRO A 358 0.65 8.31 -2.73
C PRO A 358 -0.25 9.55 -2.84
N PHE A 359 0.38 10.72 -2.90
CA PHE A 359 -0.31 11.98 -3.20
C PHE A 359 -0.64 12.13 -4.69
N GLY A 360 -1.48 13.12 -5.00
CA GLY A 360 -1.78 13.53 -6.38
C GLY A 360 -3.01 12.84 -6.97
N GLU A 361 -3.68 11.99 -6.20
CA GLU A 361 -4.77 11.14 -6.67
C GLU A 361 -6.00 11.23 -5.75
N ASN A 362 -7.15 10.84 -6.29
CA ASN A 362 -8.37 10.63 -5.53
C ASN A 362 -8.53 9.14 -5.24
N TYR A 363 -8.97 8.80 -4.04
CA TYR A 363 -9.14 7.41 -3.63
C TYR A 363 -10.55 7.11 -3.14
N GLY A 364 -11.08 5.95 -3.51
CA GLY A 364 -12.31 5.36 -2.97
C GLY A 364 -11.96 4.25 -2.00
N PHE A 365 -12.65 4.19 -0.85
CA PHE A 365 -12.47 3.16 0.18
C PHE A 365 -13.74 2.34 0.31
N MET A 366 -13.58 1.03 0.49
CA MET A 366 -14.66 0.10 0.75
C MET A 366 -14.25 -0.85 1.87
N ALA A 367 -14.92 -0.74 3.02
CA ALA A 367 -14.83 -1.75 4.07
C ALA A 367 -15.88 -2.84 3.84
N ALA A 368 -15.52 -4.09 4.08
CA ALA A 368 -16.40 -5.25 3.96
C ALA A 368 -16.25 -6.15 5.19
N ALA A 369 -17.39 -6.58 5.73
CA ALA A 369 -17.49 -7.54 6.82
C ALA A 369 -18.76 -8.38 6.65
N ASP A 370 -18.75 -9.61 7.18
CA ASP A 370 -19.88 -10.53 7.08
C ASP A 370 -21.12 -9.95 7.77
N ASN A 371 -22.28 -10.02 7.11
CA ASN A 371 -23.56 -9.43 7.55
C ASN A 371 -23.63 -7.91 7.56
N TYR A 372 -22.69 -7.20 6.93
CA TYR A 372 -22.73 -5.75 6.82
C TYR A 372 -22.87 -5.27 5.37
N TYR A 373 -23.49 -4.11 5.18
CA TYR A 373 -23.48 -3.37 3.94
C TYR A 373 -22.36 -2.33 3.96
N SER A 374 -21.53 -2.34 2.92
CA SER A 374 -20.38 -1.46 2.76
C SER A 374 -20.80 -0.03 2.42
N ILE A 375 -20.34 0.94 3.20
CA ILE A 375 -20.42 2.35 2.84
C ILE A 375 -19.08 2.77 2.23
N THR A 376 -19.13 3.42 1.08
CA THR A 376 -17.94 3.97 0.42
C THR A 376 -17.64 5.37 0.89
N GLN A 377 -16.36 5.64 1.11
CA GLN A 377 -15.84 6.97 1.37
C GLN A 377 -14.85 7.35 0.27
N ASN A 378 -14.85 8.63 -0.11
CA ASN A 378 -13.87 9.17 -1.04
C ASN A 378 -12.93 10.10 -0.29
N LEU A 379 -11.67 10.13 -0.69
CA LEU A 379 -10.64 11.00 -0.14
C LEU A 379 -9.86 11.64 -1.28
N ASP A 380 -9.81 12.97 -1.27
CA ASP A 380 -9.05 13.76 -2.22
C ASP A 380 -7.65 14.05 -1.65
N LEU A 381 -6.62 13.43 -2.24
CA LEU A 381 -5.21 13.63 -1.89
C LEU A 381 -4.46 14.44 -2.96
N SER A 382 -5.17 15.16 -3.82
CA SER A 382 -4.58 15.86 -4.98
C SER A 382 -3.79 17.12 -4.63
N LYS A 383 -4.02 17.71 -3.45
CA LYS A 383 -3.48 19.04 -3.06
C LYS A 383 -2.45 19.02 -1.93
N LEU A 384 -1.93 17.85 -1.57
CA LEU A 384 -1.05 17.69 -0.43
C LEU A 384 0.41 17.60 -0.89
N GLU A 385 1.31 18.28 -0.16
CA GLU A 385 2.71 18.50 -0.56
C GLU A 385 3.73 17.87 0.40
N ALA A 386 3.28 17.33 1.53
CA ALA A 386 4.14 16.77 2.58
C ALA A 386 3.47 15.57 3.24
N TYR A 387 4.27 14.72 3.88
CA TYR A 387 3.77 13.57 4.64
C TYR A 387 2.70 13.97 5.65
N GLN A 388 1.64 13.18 5.75
CA GLN A 388 0.57 13.37 6.72
C GLN A 388 0.06 12.04 7.26
N GLU A 389 -0.33 12.06 8.54
CA GLU A 389 -1.15 11.02 9.14
C GLU A 389 -2.61 11.49 9.21
N MET A 390 -3.55 10.64 8.80
CA MET A 390 -4.98 10.97 8.82
C MET A 390 -5.82 9.87 9.45
N GLU A 391 -6.64 10.24 10.43
CA GLU A 391 -7.65 9.36 10.98
C GLU A 391 -8.90 9.35 10.10
N VAL A 392 -9.26 8.17 9.58
CA VAL A 392 -10.45 7.93 8.76
C VAL A 392 -11.17 6.72 9.33
N ASN A 393 -12.35 6.93 9.91
CA ASN A 393 -13.20 5.83 10.37
C ASN A 393 -14.19 5.45 9.28
N LEU A 394 -14.31 4.14 9.01
CA LEU A 394 -15.25 3.60 8.03
C LEU A 394 -16.46 3.03 8.76
N TYR A 395 -17.65 3.33 8.29
CA TYR A 395 -18.89 2.89 8.92
C TYR A 395 -19.55 1.79 8.11
N LEU A 396 -20.07 0.79 8.80
CA LEU A 396 -20.82 -0.31 8.19
C LEU A 396 -22.20 -0.41 8.81
N ALA A 397 -23.20 -0.66 7.96
CA ALA A 397 -24.57 -0.86 8.39
C ALA A 397 -24.91 -2.34 8.47
N THR A 398 -25.40 -2.80 9.62
CA THR A 398 -25.76 -4.21 9.84
C THR A 398 -26.97 -4.60 9.01
N ILE A 399 -26.85 -5.71 8.27
CA ILE A 399 -27.94 -6.27 7.46
C ILE A 399 -28.83 -7.12 8.35
N GLN A 400 -29.88 -6.50 8.89
CA GLN A 400 -30.88 -7.13 9.75
C GLN A 400 -32.29 -6.72 9.33
N LYS A 401 -33.27 -7.57 9.65
CA LYS A 401 -34.67 -7.33 9.33
C LYS A 401 -35.13 -5.97 9.89
N ASP A 402 -35.89 -5.25 9.08
CA ASP A 402 -36.48 -3.94 9.33
C ASP A 402 -35.46 -2.80 9.53
N GLU A 403 -34.17 -3.05 9.25
CA GLU A 403 -33.14 -2.01 9.24
C GLU A 403 -33.12 -1.26 7.92
N ALA A 404 -33.11 0.07 8.01
CA ALA A 404 -32.95 0.98 6.89
C ALA A 404 -31.47 1.30 6.66
N ILE A 405 -30.99 1.06 5.44
CA ILE A 405 -29.61 1.29 5.04
C ILE A 405 -29.59 2.29 3.90
N ARG A 406 -28.98 3.46 4.14
CA ARG A 406 -28.86 4.52 3.15
C ARG A 406 -27.94 4.10 2.00
N LEU A 407 -28.39 4.34 0.77
CA LEU A 407 -27.57 4.21 -0.42
C LEU A 407 -26.89 5.55 -0.67
N ASN A 408 -25.57 5.58 -0.52
CA ASN A 408 -24.80 6.80 -0.71
C ASN A 408 -24.49 6.97 -2.20
N ASN A 409 -24.43 8.20 -2.70
CA ASN A 409 -24.13 8.48 -4.11
C ASN A 409 -25.19 8.00 -5.12
N ILE A 410 -26.47 8.00 -4.74
CA ILE A 410 -27.58 7.83 -5.70
C ILE A 410 -28.01 9.20 -6.19
N PHE A 411 -27.84 9.45 -7.50
CA PHE A 411 -28.11 10.73 -8.14
C PHE A 411 -29.17 10.60 -9.23
N PHE A 412 -30.01 11.61 -9.32
CA PHE A 412 -31.04 11.72 -10.35
C PHE A 412 -30.85 12.99 -11.18
N GLU A 413 -31.31 12.98 -12.43
CA GLU A 413 -31.50 14.22 -13.19
C GLU A 413 -32.41 15.19 -12.42
N PHE A 414 -32.15 16.48 -12.57
CA PHE A 414 -32.88 17.52 -11.83
C PHE A 414 -34.40 17.40 -12.08
N GLY A 415 -35.16 17.31 -10.97
CA GLY A 415 -36.62 17.15 -11.01
C GLY A 415 -37.15 15.83 -11.58
N LYS A 416 -36.31 14.83 -11.83
CA LYS A 416 -36.70 13.55 -12.46
C LYS A 416 -36.33 12.33 -11.61
N SER A 417 -36.81 11.17 -12.05
CA SER A 417 -36.45 9.83 -11.55
C SER A 417 -35.41 9.11 -12.41
N VAL A 418 -34.84 9.80 -13.41
CA VAL A 418 -33.77 9.24 -14.26
C VAL A 418 -32.46 9.18 -13.47
N LEU A 419 -31.97 7.97 -13.22
CA LEU A 419 -30.69 7.73 -12.56
C LEU A 419 -29.53 8.25 -13.42
N LYS A 420 -28.57 8.93 -12.79
CA LYS A 420 -27.33 9.31 -13.46
C LYS A 420 -26.28 8.20 -13.37
N GLU A 421 -25.33 8.20 -14.31
CA GLU A 421 -24.28 7.17 -14.42
C GLU A 421 -23.43 7.04 -13.15
N GLU A 422 -23.21 8.15 -12.44
CA GLU A 422 -22.47 8.20 -11.18
C GLU A 422 -23.12 7.35 -10.07
N SER A 423 -24.39 6.97 -10.22
CA SER A 423 -25.13 6.12 -9.26
C SER A 423 -24.87 4.63 -9.43
N PHE A 424 -24.40 4.21 -10.61
CA PHE A 424 -24.30 2.79 -10.94
C PHE A 424 -23.27 2.02 -10.11
N PRO A 425 -22.12 2.59 -9.70
CA PRO A 425 -21.22 1.91 -8.77
C PRO A 425 -21.91 1.48 -7.48
N GLU A 426 -22.68 2.37 -6.84
CA GLU A 426 -23.43 2.04 -5.61
C GLU A 426 -24.52 0.99 -5.88
N LEU A 427 -25.29 1.16 -6.96
CA LEU A 427 -26.35 0.19 -7.30
C LEU A 427 -25.79 -1.19 -7.63
N ASN A 428 -24.63 -1.28 -8.28
CA ASN A 428 -23.96 -2.57 -8.53
C ASN A 428 -23.51 -3.24 -7.22
N ARG A 429 -23.16 -2.49 -6.18
CA ARG A 429 -22.88 -3.07 -4.85
C ARG A 429 -24.13 -3.66 -4.23
N LEU A 430 -25.27 -2.96 -4.33
CA LEU A 430 -26.55 -3.50 -3.87
C LEU A 430 -26.95 -4.75 -4.67
N VAL A 431 -26.73 -4.77 -6.00
CA VAL A 431 -26.92 -5.98 -6.82
C VAL A 431 -26.07 -7.12 -6.29
N LYS A 432 -24.76 -6.88 -6.07
CA LYS A 432 -23.85 -7.91 -5.54
C LYS A 432 -24.36 -8.46 -4.20
N LEU A 433 -24.78 -7.59 -3.28
CA LEU A 433 -25.36 -8.02 -2.01
C LEU A 433 -26.55 -8.97 -2.22
N LEU A 434 -27.50 -8.59 -3.07
CA LEU A 434 -28.71 -9.37 -3.32
C LEU A 434 -28.45 -10.66 -4.11
N THR A 435 -27.43 -10.67 -4.96
CA THR A 435 -26.94 -11.86 -5.66
C THR A 435 -26.33 -12.85 -4.68
N ASP A 436 -25.47 -12.37 -3.78
CA ASP A 436 -24.77 -13.21 -2.80
C ASP A 436 -25.73 -13.72 -1.69
N ASN A 437 -26.84 -13.03 -1.46
CA ASN A 437 -27.82 -13.35 -0.42
C ASN A 437 -29.22 -13.56 -1.01
N PRO A 438 -29.50 -14.72 -1.65
CA PRO A 438 -30.75 -14.95 -2.37
C PRO A 438 -32.03 -14.95 -1.51
N ALA A 439 -31.90 -15.14 -0.19
CA ALA A 439 -33.01 -15.10 0.76
C ALA A 439 -33.45 -13.67 1.14
N ILE A 440 -32.57 -12.69 0.97
CA ILE A 440 -32.85 -11.31 1.36
C ILE A 440 -33.90 -10.71 0.43
N THR A 441 -34.93 -10.09 1.00
CA THR A 441 -35.85 -9.21 0.27
C THR A 441 -35.72 -7.80 0.80
N ILE A 442 -35.88 -6.81 -0.09
CA ILE A 442 -35.71 -5.39 0.26
C ILE A 442 -36.84 -4.52 -0.24
N GLU A 443 -37.08 -3.44 0.48
CA GLU A 443 -37.95 -2.32 0.10
C GLU A 443 -37.10 -1.07 -0.11
N ILE A 444 -37.11 -0.52 -1.32
CA ILE A 444 -36.41 0.73 -1.62
C ILE A 444 -37.29 1.91 -1.19
N ASN A 445 -36.77 2.78 -0.34
CA ASN A 445 -37.48 3.97 0.12
C ASN A 445 -36.87 5.23 -0.50
N GLY A 446 -37.70 6.05 -1.12
CA GLY A 446 -37.32 7.36 -1.63
C GLY A 446 -37.76 8.48 -0.68
N HIS A 447 -36.90 9.50 -0.52
CA HIS A 447 -37.16 10.67 0.32
C HIS A 447 -36.79 11.97 -0.44
N THR A 448 -37.49 13.06 -0.13
CA THR A 448 -37.23 14.41 -0.64
C THR A 448 -36.95 15.39 0.51
N ASP A 449 -36.51 16.60 0.15
CA ASP A 449 -36.60 17.74 1.07
C ASP A 449 -38.02 18.32 1.06
N ASP A 450 -38.22 19.43 1.79
CA ASP A 450 -39.48 20.16 1.92
C ASP A 450 -39.70 21.20 0.81
N VAL A 451 -38.98 21.11 -0.32
CA VAL A 451 -39.10 22.06 -1.42
C VAL A 451 -40.04 21.49 -2.49
N GLY A 452 -41.26 22.02 -2.56
CA GLY A 452 -42.26 21.61 -3.55
C GLY A 452 -43.63 21.46 -2.91
N ALA A 453 -44.59 20.91 -3.68
CA ALA A 453 -45.87 20.49 -3.13
C ALA A 453 -45.77 19.04 -2.63
N ASP A 454 -46.41 18.73 -1.49
CA ASP A 454 -46.37 17.42 -0.84
C ASP A 454 -46.70 16.27 -1.80
N ALA A 455 -47.71 16.47 -2.66
CA ALA A 455 -48.13 15.47 -3.64
C ALA A 455 -47.08 15.20 -4.72
N ASP A 456 -46.37 16.24 -5.16
CA ASP A 456 -45.30 16.13 -6.14
C ASP A 456 -44.06 15.48 -5.51
N ASN A 457 -43.72 15.84 -4.27
CA ASN A 457 -42.63 15.25 -3.50
C ASN A 457 -42.88 13.76 -3.23
N LEU A 458 -44.10 13.39 -2.86
CA LEU A 458 -44.49 12.00 -2.69
C LEU A 458 -44.36 11.22 -3.99
N LYS A 459 -44.88 11.76 -5.10
CA LYS A 459 -44.78 11.12 -6.42
C LYS A 459 -43.33 10.97 -6.88
N LEU A 460 -42.53 12.03 -6.76
CA LEU A 460 -41.12 12.03 -7.16
C LEU A 460 -40.32 11.00 -6.36
N SER A 461 -40.54 10.93 -5.05
CA SER A 461 -39.87 9.95 -4.18
C SER A 461 -40.22 8.51 -4.54
N GLN A 462 -41.50 8.22 -4.85
CA GLN A 462 -41.96 6.91 -5.32
C GLN A 462 -41.34 6.54 -6.67
N ASP A 463 -41.36 7.48 -7.64
CA ASP A 463 -40.83 7.24 -8.98
C ASP A 463 -39.30 6.99 -8.94
N ARG A 464 -38.57 7.68 -8.05
CA ARG A 464 -37.14 7.45 -7.81
C ARG A 464 -36.86 6.08 -7.21
N ALA A 465 -37.62 5.67 -6.20
CA ALA A 465 -37.50 4.34 -5.62
C ALA A 465 -37.81 3.23 -6.65
N ALA A 466 -38.84 3.44 -7.48
CA ALA A 466 -39.18 2.52 -8.57
C ALA A 466 -38.09 2.45 -9.66
N ALA A 467 -37.40 3.55 -9.96
CA ALA A 467 -36.28 3.56 -10.89
C ALA A 467 -35.11 2.70 -10.40
N VAL A 468 -34.83 2.73 -9.10
CA VAL A 468 -33.83 1.85 -8.46
C VAL A 468 -34.25 0.38 -8.56
N VAL A 469 -35.51 0.04 -8.22
CA VAL A 469 -36.03 -1.33 -8.39
C VAL A 469 -35.93 -1.81 -9.85
N THR A 470 -36.25 -0.93 -10.80
CA THR A 470 -36.12 -1.21 -12.24
C THR A 470 -34.68 -1.54 -12.61
N TYR A 471 -33.72 -0.77 -12.11
CA TYR A 471 -32.30 -1.04 -12.32
C TYR A 471 -31.88 -2.41 -11.77
N LEU A 472 -32.21 -2.70 -10.50
CA LEU A 472 -31.88 -3.97 -9.85
C LEU A 472 -32.49 -5.17 -10.61
N SER A 473 -33.73 -5.03 -11.07
CA SER A 473 -34.41 -6.04 -11.87
C SER A 473 -33.70 -6.28 -13.21
N SER A 474 -33.23 -5.22 -13.87
CA SER A 474 -32.45 -5.35 -15.12
C SER A 474 -31.13 -6.10 -14.94
N LYS A 475 -30.59 -6.11 -13.70
CA LYS A 475 -29.41 -6.87 -13.29
C LYS A 475 -29.74 -8.29 -12.79
N LYS A 476 -30.94 -8.80 -13.13
CA LYS A 476 -31.41 -10.17 -12.83
C LYS A 476 -31.72 -10.45 -11.36
N ILE A 477 -31.96 -9.43 -10.54
CA ILE A 477 -32.57 -9.64 -9.22
C ILE A 477 -34.07 -9.91 -9.40
N ALA A 478 -34.58 -10.96 -8.77
CA ALA A 478 -35.97 -11.37 -8.95
C ALA A 478 -36.93 -10.30 -8.40
N VAL A 479 -37.93 -9.92 -9.20
CA VAL A 479 -38.88 -8.83 -8.87
C VAL A 479 -39.64 -9.08 -7.57
N ASN A 480 -39.95 -10.34 -7.25
CA ASN A 480 -40.63 -10.71 -5.99
C ASN A 480 -39.78 -10.44 -4.73
N ARG A 481 -38.49 -10.12 -4.87
CA ARG A 481 -37.60 -9.74 -3.78
C ARG A 481 -37.49 -8.22 -3.59
N LEU A 482 -38.14 -7.44 -4.44
CA LEU A 482 -37.99 -5.99 -4.51
C LEU A 482 -39.35 -5.31 -4.38
N SER A 483 -39.45 -4.36 -3.46
CA SER A 483 -40.55 -3.38 -3.42
C SER A 483 -39.99 -1.97 -3.43
N SER A 484 -40.84 -0.97 -3.67
CA SER A 484 -40.47 0.44 -3.60
C SER A 484 -41.56 1.25 -2.92
N ASN A 485 -41.18 2.23 -2.12
CA ASN A 485 -42.09 3.12 -1.41
C ASN A 485 -41.55 4.57 -1.40
N GLY A 486 -42.41 5.55 -1.63
CA GLY A 486 -42.09 6.97 -1.52
C GLY A 486 -42.59 7.54 -0.19
N PHE A 487 -41.75 8.31 0.50
CA PHE A 487 -42.13 9.02 1.73
C PHE A 487 -42.25 10.54 1.56
N GLY A 488 -41.90 11.08 0.37
CA GLY A 488 -41.77 12.53 0.18
C GLY A 488 -40.86 13.13 1.25
N GLU A 489 -41.32 14.21 1.88
CA GLU A 489 -40.59 14.94 2.93
C GLU A 489 -40.91 14.48 4.37
N THR A 490 -41.74 13.45 4.54
CA THR A 490 -42.32 13.08 5.85
C THR A 490 -41.34 12.45 6.83
N LYS A 491 -40.14 12.06 6.38
CA LYS A 491 -39.10 11.41 7.19
C LYS A 491 -37.73 12.10 7.02
N PRO A 492 -37.58 13.37 7.43
CA PRO A 492 -36.32 14.08 7.31
C PRO A 492 -35.26 13.51 8.27
N ILE A 493 -34.03 13.41 7.79
CA ILE A 493 -32.85 12.99 8.58
C ILE A 493 -31.99 14.18 9.02
N ALA A 494 -32.26 15.36 8.47
CA ALA A 494 -31.57 16.61 8.77
C ALA A 494 -32.51 17.83 8.69
N ASN A 495 -32.01 18.98 9.09
CA ASN A 495 -32.78 20.22 9.13
C ASN A 495 -32.97 20.83 7.73
N ASN A 496 -34.20 20.84 7.22
CA ASN A 496 -34.55 21.44 5.94
C ASN A 496 -34.35 22.96 5.83
N LYS A 497 -34.07 23.66 6.93
CA LYS A 497 -33.76 25.11 6.90
C LYS A 497 -32.43 25.43 6.25
N THR A 498 -31.55 24.45 6.07
CA THR A 498 -30.21 24.59 5.48
C THR A 498 -30.13 23.84 4.16
N GLU A 499 -29.35 24.31 3.20
CA GLU A 499 -29.19 23.58 1.94
C GLU A 499 -28.48 22.23 2.17
N GLU A 500 -27.52 22.20 3.10
CA GLU A 500 -26.82 20.99 3.52
C GLU A 500 -27.81 19.96 4.08
N GLY A 501 -28.74 20.39 4.95
CA GLY A 501 -29.76 19.51 5.50
C GLY A 501 -30.78 19.05 4.45
N ARG A 502 -31.20 19.92 3.53
CA ARG A 502 -32.05 19.51 2.39
C ARG A 502 -31.35 18.49 1.51
N GLN A 503 -30.06 18.68 1.22
CA GLN A 503 -29.26 17.72 0.47
C GLN A 503 -29.20 16.34 1.15
N LEU A 504 -29.11 16.31 2.49
CA LEU A 504 -29.18 15.05 3.23
C LEU A 504 -30.56 14.40 3.14
N ASN A 505 -31.64 15.18 3.20
CA ASN A 505 -33.02 14.68 3.11
C ASN A 505 -33.38 14.14 1.72
N ARG A 506 -32.76 14.65 0.65
CA ARG A 506 -32.86 14.08 -0.70
C ARG A 506 -32.03 12.80 -0.82
N HIS A 507 -32.58 11.66 -0.41
CA HIS A 507 -31.85 10.39 -0.39
C HIS A 507 -32.73 9.18 -0.73
N VAL A 508 -32.06 8.05 -0.97
CA VAL A 508 -32.65 6.73 -1.12
C VAL A 508 -32.01 5.80 -0.09
N GLU A 509 -32.82 4.92 0.48
CA GLU A 509 -32.37 3.85 1.37
C GLU A 509 -33.06 2.53 0.97
N PHE A 510 -32.56 1.41 1.46
CA PHE A 510 -33.28 0.15 1.38
C PHE A 510 -33.52 -0.42 2.77
N VAL A 511 -34.67 -1.10 2.94
CA VAL A 511 -35.04 -1.78 4.17
C VAL A 511 -35.05 -3.28 3.92
N VAL A 512 -34.36 -4.05 4.75
CA VAL A 512 -34.38 -5.52 4.67
C VAL A 512 -35.71 -6.04 5.23
N LYS A 513 -36.54 -6.71 4.43
CA LYS A 513 -37.88 -7.18 4.86
C LYS A 513 -37.85 -8.63 5.35
N THR A 514 -37.03 -9.47 4.74
CA THR A 514 -36.69 -10.83 5.21
C THR A 514 -35.21 -11.10 5.01
N LYS A 515 -34.64 -11.91 5.90
CA LYS A 515 -33.25 -12.38 5.86
C LYS A 515 -33.22 -13.90 5.87
#